data_AF-A0A8J3L950-F1
#
_entry.id   AF-A0A8J3L950-F1
#
_cell.length_a   1.000
_cell.length_b   1.000
_cell.length_c   1.000
_cell.angle_alpha   90.00
_cell.angle_beta   90.00
_cell.angle_gamma   90.00
#
_symmetry.space_group_name_H-M   'P 1'
#
loop_
_entity.id
_entity.type
_entity.pdbx_description
1 polymer ?
#
loop_
_entity_poly.entity_id
_entity_poly.type
_entity_poly.pdbx_seq_one_letter_code
_entity_poly.pdbx_strand_id
1 'polypeptide(L)'
;MDDLIRAALLDMAKHSPDAATVRAGTNARMRQLRQRRAVLAVAGVAAVASATPLVVRDRPQAGPTSGSLLPPAFPDLPVGPGNVGVAIRHHPTWLPDGFVESARQAVLSAQPTYTAREWSAPGDHPESTVAPRISVSHQSAASPWHPRRSDRQGKKVTVNGADGLAWSDGDDVELEWPSADGGFLRVSLHAVRPGLATARRIAESVVADDVTIMECALAFGWLPPDLVGSAILARSTTDGSGRPSVSAWNQELMLTGGRLWIMCGTATDQWELDSRGRAATVRGLPGRVNPDGDELWVRLPDGRHLLASTQRGAVPFARLVKVMEHIRLGPLPNVAWIGSR
;
A
#
# COMPACT_ATOMS: atom_id res chain seq x y z
N MET A 1 -37.27 -4.76 22.75
CA MET A 1 -36.18 -4.83 21.75
C MET A 1 -34.82 -4.67 22.44
N ASP A 2 -34.69 -3.72 23.36
CA ASP A 2 -33.48 -3.51 24.17
C ASP A 2 -33.01 -4.73 24.98
N ASP A 3 -33.93 -5.57 25.49
CA ASP A 3 -33.56 -6.75 26.27
C ASP A 3 -32.88 -7.85 25.44
N LEU A 4 -33.22 -7.96 24.15
CA LEU A 4 -32.58 -8.92 23.25
C LEU A 4 -31.17 -8.47 22.86
N ILE A 5 -30.98 -7.17 22.66
CA ILE A 5 -29.67 -6.58 22.38
C ILE A 5 -28.76 -6.73 23.61
N ARG A 6 -29.29 -6.46 24.81
CA ARG A 6 -28.56 -6.65 26.07
C ARG A 6 -28.17 -8.11 26.30
N ALA A 7 -29.07 -9.05 26.04
CA ALA A 7 -28.78 -10.48 26.17
C ALA A 7 -27.69 -10.95 25.19
N ALA A 8 -27.75 -10.50 23.93
CA ALA A 8 -26.74 -10.83 22.92
C ALA A 8 -25.34 -10.27 23.29
N LEU A 9 -25.27 -9.04 23.81
CA LEU A 9 -24.01 -8.44 24.25
C LEU A 9 -23.41 -9.14 25.48
N LEU A 10 -24.25 -9.56 26.43
CA LEU A 10 -23.80 -10.33 27.59
C LEU A 10 -23.32 -11.73 27.21
N ASP A 11 -23.94 -12.35 26.21
CA ASP A 11 -23.52 -13.64 25.67
C ASP A 11 -22.17 -13.54 24.94
N MET A 12 -21.97 -12.48 24.13
CA MET A 12 -20.68 -12.19 23.51
C MET A 12 -19.57 -11.91 24.53
N ALA A 13 -19.90 -11.19 25.62
CA ALA A 13 -18.95 -10.89 26.68
C ALA A 13 -18.48 -12.16 27.43
N LYS A 14 -19.36 -13.15 27.61
CA LYS A 14 -19.03 -14.44 28.25
C LYS A 14 -18.09 -15.32 27.42
N HIS A 15 -18.12 -15.18 26.09
CA HIS A 15 -17.30 -15.97 25.16
C HIS A 15 -16.05 -15.23 24.68
N SER A 16 -15.79 -14.03 25.18
CA SER A 16 -14.60 -13.28 24.82
C SER A 16 -13.36 -13.92 25.46
N PRO A 17 -12.26 -14.13 24.71
CA PRO A 17 -11.02 -14.68 25.25
C PRO A 17 -10.50 -13.84 26.42
N ASP A 18 -10.03 -14.50 27.48
CA ASP A 18 -9.43 -13.81 28.62
C ASP A 18 -8.25 -12.93 28.16
N ALA A 19 -8.35 -11.63 28.47
CA ALA A 19 -7.36 -10.63 28.10
C ALA A 19 -5.97 -10.95 28.68
N ALA A 20 -5.87 -11.64 29.83
CA ALA A 20 -4.57 -12.06 30.36
C ALA A 20 -3.93 -13.17 29.50
N THR A 21 -4.73 -14.11 29.02
CA THR A 21 -4.29 -15.19 28.11
C THR A 21 -3.83 -14.65 26.76
N VAL A 22 -4.56 -13.69 26.17
CA VAL A 22 -4.16 -13.02 24.92
C VAL A 22 -2.84 -12.25 25.10
N ARG A 23 -2.70 -11.53 26.23
CA ARG A 23 -1.47 -10.81 26.60
C ARG A 23 -0.27 -11.73 26.83
N ALA A 24 -0.49 -12.91 27.42
CA ALA A 24 0.56 -13.89 27.63
C ALA A 24 1.05 -14.46 26.28
N GLY A 25 0.15 -14.73 25.35
CA GLY A 25 0.48 -15.22 24.01
C GLY A 25 1.30 -14.21 23.19
N THR A 26 0.92 -12.94 23.18
CA THR A 26 1.66 -11.89 22.44
C THR A 26 3.06 -11.66 23.03
N ASN A 27 3.17 -11.61 24.37
CA ASN A 27 4.46 -11.45 25.05
C ASN A 27 5.41 -12.64 24.84
N ALA A 28 4.89 -13.87 24.84
CA ALA A 28 5.67 -15.07 24.56
C ALA A 28 6.23 -15.05 23.12
N ARG A 29 5.39 -14.67 22.13
CA ARG A 29 5.80 -14.53 20.73
C ARG A 29 6.89 -13.47 20.56
N MET A 30 6.76 -12.31 21.21
CA MET A 30 7.78 -11.25 21.17
C MET A 30 9.13 -11.69 21.78
N ARG A 31 9.12 -12.46 22.87
CA ARG A 31 10.36 -12.98 23.48
C ARG A 31 11.07 -13.99 22.57
N GLN A 32 10.31 -14.89 21.94
CA GLN A 32 10.85 -15.87 21.00
C GLN A 32 11.52 -15.19 19.78
N LEU A 33 10.93 -14.08 19.31
CA LEU A 33 11.50 -13.27 18.23
C LEU A 33 12.85 -12.63 18.62
N ARG A 34 12.98 -12.13 19.85
CA ARG A 34 14.24 -11.54 20.34
C ARG A 34 15.36 -12.58 20.46
N GLN A 35 15.04 -13.79 20.92
CA GLN A 35 16.02 -14.86 21.07
C GLN A 35 16.56 -15.37 19.71
N ARG A 36 15.71 -15.45 18.67
CA ARG A 36 16.13 -15.88 17.33
C ARG A 36 17.05 -14.87 16.63
N ARG A 37 16.86 -13.56 16.88
CA ARG A 37 17.73 -12.50 16.35
C ARG A 37 19.17 -12.60 16.89
N ALA A 38 19.34 -13.03 18.14
CA ALA A 38 20.67 -13.21 18.72
C ALA A 38 21.45 -14.37 18.09
N VAL A 39 20.77 -15.42 17.63
CA VAL A 39 21.42 -16.61 17.03
C VAL A 39 21.86 -16.36 15.58
N LEU A 40 21.14 -15.53 14.82
CA LEU A 40 21.47 -15.24 13.42
C LEU A 40 22.66 -14.27 13.24
N ALA A 41 23.07 -13.54 14.28
CA ALA A 41 24.20 -12.62 14.23
C ALA A 41 25.58 -13.32 14.21
N VAL A 42 25.64 -14.64 14.44
CA VAL A 42 26.91 -15.38 14.62
C VAL A 42 27.33 -16.18 13.38
N ALA A 43 26.48 -16.34 12.36
CA ALA A 43 26.69 -17.30 11.27
C ALA A 43 26.80 -16.66 9.87
N GLY A 44 27.77 -15.77 9.65
CA GLY A 44 27.94 -15.12 8.34
C GLY A 44 29.38 -14.95 7.87
N VAL A 45 30.01 -16.01 7.33
CA VAL A 45 31.13 -15.91 6.37
C VAL A 45 31.08 -17.08 5.37
N ALA A 46 31.34 -16.78 4.09
CA ALA A 46 31.49 -17.62 2.88
C ALA A 46 30.18 -17.92 2.12
N ALA A 47 30.06 -17.77 0.79
CA ALA A 47 31.05 -17.84 -0.29
C ALA A 47 30.65 -16.99 -1.53
N VAL A 48 31.65 -16.72 -2.37
CA VAL A 48 31.64 -15.94 -3.63
C VAL A 48 31.63 -16.89 -4.85
N ALA A 49 31.24 -16.33 -6.02
CA ALA A 49 31.39 -16.80 -7.42
C ALA A 49 30.16 -17.54 -7.99
N SER A 50 29.68 -17.31 -9.22
CA SER A 50 30.24 -16.74 -10.45
C SER A 50 29.12 -16.31 -11.41
N ALA A 51 29.40 -15.36 -12.31
CA ALA A 51 28.49 -14.79 -13.30
C ALA A 51 28.62 -15.44 -14.70
N THR A 52 27.51 -15.51 -15.44
CA THR A 52 27.47 -15.63 -16.91
C THR A 52 26.22 -14.91 -17.47
N PRO A 53 26.32 -14.12 -18.56
CA PRO A 53 25.17 -13.47 -19.17
C PRO A 53 24.56 -14.36 -20.28
N LEU A 54 23.22 -14.37 -20.39
CA LEU A 54 22.53 -14.91 -21.56
C LEU A 54 21.67 -13.82 -22.21
N VAL A 55 21.98 -13.53 -23.48
CA VAL A 55 21.24 -12.65 -24.38
C VAL A 55 20.31 -13.51 -25.23
N VAL A 56 19.01 -13.22 -25.30
CA VAL A 56 18.13 -13.64 -26.41
C VAL A 56 17.12 -12.55 -26.76
N ARG A 57 16.98 -12.37 -28.08
CA ARG A 57 16.31 -11.32 -28.87
C ARG A 57 14.77 -11.37 -28.88
N ASP A 58 14.22 -10.20 -29.18
CA ASP A 58 12.83 -9.89 -29.56
C ASP A 58 12.29 -10.62 -30.81
N ARG A 59 10.97 -10.80 -30.84
CA ARG A 59 10.19 -10.92 -32.07
C ARG A 59 8.79 -10.30 -31.89
N PRO A 60 8.34 -9.39 -32.77
CA PRO A 60 7.02 -8.77 -32.70
C PRO A 60 5.99 -9.54 -33.53
N GLN A 61 4.74 -9.58 -33.08
CA GLN A 61 3.61 -9.93 -33.94
C GLN A 61 2.37 -9.13 -33.55
N ALA A 62 1.78 -8.47 -34.55
CA ALA A 62 0.66 -7.55 -34.44
C ALA A 62 -0.66 -8.18 -34.93
N GLY A 63 -1.77 -7.68 -34.38
CA GLY A 63 -3.12 -7.65 -34.97
C GLY A 63 -4.19 -8.51 -34.26
N PRO A 64 -5.49 -8.24 -34.46
CA PRO A 64 -6.21 -6.97 -34.57
C PRO A 64 -7.27 -6.79 -33.45
N THR A 65 -7.69 -5.53 -33.25
CA THR A 65 -8.71 -5.05 -32.33
C THR A 65 -10.13 -5.56 -32.65
N SER A 66 -10.84 -6.04 -31.63
CA SER A 66 -12.31 -6.15 -31.63
C SER A 66 -12.87 -5.36 -30.44
N GLY A 67 -13.73 -4.39 -30.75
CA GLY A 67 -14.33 -3.47 -29.78
C GLY A 67 -15.27 -4.20 -28.82
N SER A 68 -15.04 -3.98 -27.52
CA SER A 68 -15.94 -4.39 -26.45
C SER A 68 -16.39 -3.14 -25.69
N LEU A 69 -17.71 -2.98 -25.56
CA LEU A 69 -18.40 -1.90 -24.85
C LEU A 69 -18.32 -2.12 -23.33
N LEU A 70 -17.11 -2.05 -22.77
CA LEU A 70 -16.87 -2.09 -21.33
C LEU A 70 -16.76 -0.67 -20.75
N PRO A 71 -17.08 -0.48 -19.45
CA PRO A 71 -16.88 0.79 -18.73
C PRO A 71 -15.43 1.30 -18.92
N PRO A 72 -15.18 2.61 -18.81
CA PRO A 72 -13.93 3.24 -19.28
C PRO A 72 -12.71 2.44 -18.80
N ALA A 73 -11.98 1.90 -19.77
CA ALA A 73 -10.82 1.08 -19.55
C ALA A 73 -9.82 1.85 -18.67
N PHE A 74 -9.45 1.26 -17.54
CA PHE A 74 -8.27 1.71 -16.81
C PHE A 74 -7.08 1.59 -17.75
N PRO A 75 -6.15 2.56 -17.77
CA PRO A 75 -5.01 2.48 -18.67
C PRO A 75 -4.16 1.27 -18.29
N ASP A 76 -3.81 0.43 -19.26
CA ASP A 76 -2.88 -0.67 -19.03
C ASP A 76 -1.59 -0.13 -18.42
N LEU A 77 -1.09 -0.79 -17.37
CA LEU A 77 0.23 -0.50 -16.84
C LEU A 77 1.25 -0.73 -17.97
N PRO A 78 2.19 0.20 -18.21
CA PRO A 78 3.22 -0.04 -19.20
C PRO A 78 4.00 -1.30 -18.83
N VAL A 79 4.04 -2.26 -19.76
CA VAL A 79 4.89 -3.46 -19.66
C VAL A 79 6.34 -3.01 -19.85
N GLY A 80 6.94 -2.48 -18.78
CA GLY A 80 8.28 -1.90 -18.78
C GLY A 80 9.26 -2.63 -17.86
N PRO A 81 10.55 -2.28 -17.87
CA PRO A 81 11.44 -2.65 -16.76
C PRO A 81 10.84 -2.13 -15.44
N GLY A 82 11.03 -2.86 -14.34
CA GLY A 82 10.72 -2.30 -13.01
C GLY A 82 11.52 -1.00 -12.78
N ASN A 83 11.13 -0.22 -11.79
CA ASN A 83 11.67 1.11 -11.43
C ASN A 83 11.17 2.29 -12.26
N VAL A 84 9.86 2.32 -12.55
CA VAL A 84 9.22 3.52 -13.11
C VAL A 84 9.18 4.60 -12.03
N GLY A 85 9.74 5.76 -12.34
CA GLY A 85 9.61 6.95 -11.49
C GLY A 85 8.27 7.63 -11.72
N VAL A 86 7.54 7.90 -10.64
CA VAL A 86 6.28 8.66 -10.66
C VAL A 86 6.49 9.97 -9.94
N ALA A 87 6.32 11.09 -10.66
CA ALA A 87 6.34 12.40 -10.04
C ALA A 87 5.13 12.58 -9.11
N ILE A 88 5.38 12.86 -7.84
CA ILE A 88 4.37 13.24 -6.87
C ILE A 88 4.26 14.76 -6.90
N ARG A 89 3.14 15.28 -7.39
CA ARG A 89 3.05 16.65 -7.89
C ARG A 89 2.86 17.74 -6.84
N HIS A 90 2.64 17.36 -5.58
CA HIS A 90 2.23 18.30 -4.54
C HIS A 90 2.79 17.90 -3.19
N HIS A 91 3.13 18.89 -2.38
CA HIS A 91 3.51 18.71 -0.99
C HIS A 91 3.00 19.86 -0.10
N PRO A 92 2.64 19.58 1.16
CA PRO A 92 2.40 20.63 2.13
C PRO A 92 3.72 21.27 2.58
N THR A 93 3.74 22.58 2.75
CA THR A 93 4.85 23.31 3.40
C THR A 93 4.69 23.39 4.91
N TRP A 94 3.50 23.07 5.43
CA TRP A 94 3.23 23.02 6.85
C TRP A 94 2.45 21.74 7.22
N LEU A 95 2.90 21.10 8.30
CA LEU A 95 2.22 19.99 8.98
C LEU A 95 2.32 20.19 10.49
N PRO A 96 1.36 19.66 11.27
CA PRO A 96 1.50 19.57 12.72
C PRO A 96 2.81 18.87 13.10
N ASP A 97 3.40 19.26 14.23
CA ASP A 97 4.65 18.65 14.68
C ASP A 97 4.45 17.17 15.02
N GLY A 98 5.53 16.37 14.85
CA GLY A 98 5.53 14.93 15.12
C GLY A 98 5.04 14.05 13.96
N PHE A 99 4.45 14.63 12.92
CA PHE A 99 4.11 13.91 11.69
C PHE A 99 5.33 13.74 10.80
N VAL A 100 5.53 12.51 10.33
CA VAL A 100 6.58 12.14 9.38
C VAL A 100 6.00 11.33 8.24
N GLU A 101 6.58 11.45 7.05
CA GLU A 101 6.12 10.78 5.85
C GLU A 101 6.25 9.25 6.02
N SER A 102 5.15 8.54 5.78
CA SER A 102 5.01 7.10 6.00
C SER A 102 4.59 6.34 4.75
N ALA A 103 3.97 7.01 3.77
CA ALA A 103 3.62 6.39 2.50
C ALA A 103 3.59 7.37 1.32
N ARG A 104 3.78 6.82 0.12
CA ARG A 104 3.52 7.46 -1.18
C ARG A 104 2.65 6.52 -2.00
N GLN A 105 1.70 7.06 -2.75
CA GLN A 105 0.81 6.27 -3.59
C GLN A 105 0.72 6.88 -4.99
N ALA A 106 0.59 6.03 -6.00
CA ALA A 106 0.19 6.47 -7.33
C ALA A 106 -0.68 5.44 -8.04
N VAL A 107 -1.70 5.91 -8.74
CA VAL A 107 -2.36 5.11 -9.77
C VAL A 107 -1.54 5.26 -11.03
N LEU A 108 -0.82 4.19 -11.38
CA LEU A 108 -0.04 4.15 -12.60
C LEU A 108 -0.97 4.00 -13.81
N SER A 109 -0.78 4.93 -14.73
CA SER A 109 -1.36 4.95 -16.07
C SER A 109 -0.38 5.70 -16.98
N ALA A 110 -0.64 5.78 -18.29
CA ALA A 110 0.19 6.58 -19.22
C ALA A 110 0.48 8.00 -18.69
N GLN A 111 -0.47 8.58 -17.95
CA GLN A 111 -0.25 9.70 -17.05
C GLN A 111 -0.88 9.37 -15.69
N PRO A 112 -0.19 9.54 -14.55
CA PRO A 112 -0.76 9.24 -13.24
C PRO A 112 -2.07 10.00 -13.02
N THR A 113 -3.14 9.26 -12.73
CA THR A 113 -4.47 9.87 -12.47
C THR A 113 -4.72 10.15 -11.00
N TYR A 114 -3.90 9.57 -10.12
CA TYR A 114 -3.92 9.77 -8.69
C TYR A 114 -2.49 9.72 -8.16
N THR A 115 -2.12 10.65 -7.29
CA THR A 115 -0.90 10.58 -6.47
C THR A 115 -1.23 11.01 -5.04
N ALA A 116 -0.56 10.44 -4.05
CA ALA A 116 -0.70 10.85 -2.67
C ALA A 116 0.59 10.69 -1.86
N ARG A 117 0.68 11.47 -0.80
CA ARG A 117 1.66 11.34 0.28
C ARG A 117 0.89 11.20 1.59
N GLU A 118 1.34 10.30 2.45
CA GLU A 118 0.79 10.14 3.79
C GLU A 118 1.85 10.42 4.83
N TRP A 119 1.44 11.10 5.89
CA TRP A 119 2.23 11.31 7.09
C TRP A 119 1.51 10.69 8.28
N SER A 120 2.28 10.08 9.16
CA SER A 120 1.78 9.49 10.39
C SER A 120 2.54 10.08 11.56
N ALA A 121 1.84 10.34 12.66
CA ALA A 121 2.47 10.56 13.94
C ALA A 121 2.60 9.21 14.67
N PRO A 122 3.60 9.03 15.55
CA PRO A 122 3.59 7.93 16.49
C PRO A 122 2.25 7.93 17.24
N GLY A 123 1.59 6.78 17.32
CA GLY A 123 0.40 6.67 18.16
C GLY A 123 0.78 6.90 19.62
N ASP A 124 -0.02 7.70 20.34
CA ASP A 124 0.20 7.97 21.77
C ASP A 124 0.04 6.72 22.65
N HIS A 125 -0.46 5.61 22.11
CA HIS A 125 -0.72 4.39 22.86
C HIS A 125 -0.42 3.11 22.06
N PRO A 126 0.24 2.11 22.67
CA PRO A 126 0.38 0.76 22.09
C PRO A 126 -0.97 0.03 21.91
N GLU A 127 -2.06 0.60 22.44
CA GLU A 127 -3.42 0.07 22.37
C GLU A 127 -4.34 0.86 21.41
N SER A 128 -3.91 2.03 20.91
CA SER A 128 -4.68 2.73 19.88
C SER A 128 -4.54 1.96 18.57
N THR A 129 -5.63 1.37 18.11
CA THR A 129 -5.70 0.70 16.80
C THR A 129 -5.61 1.69 15.64
N VAL A 130 -5.63 3.00 15.93
CA VAL A 130 -5.66 4.08 14.94
C VAL A 130 -4.57 5.10 15.27
N ALA A 131 -3.50 5.12 14.47
CA ALA A 131 -2.50 6.19 14.54
C ALA A 131 -3.00 7.43 13.79
N PRO A 132 -2.76 8.66 14.31
CA PRO A 132 -3.08 9.88 13.59
C PRO A 132 -2.41 9.90 12.21
N ARG A 133 -3.19 10.22 11.18
CA ARG A 133 -2.73 10.20 9.79
C ARG A 133 -3.22 11.40 9.01
N ILE A 134 -2.34 11.91 8.16
CA ILE A 134 -2.59 12.98 7.20
C ILE A 134 -2.30 12.42 5.82
N SER A 135 -3.20 12.63 4.86
CA SER A 135 -2.97 12.32 3.45
C SER A 135 -3.20 13.57 2.62
N VAL A 136 -2.26 13.88 1.71
CA VAL A 136 -2.43 14.89 0.67
C VAL A 136 -2.41 14.15 -0.66
N SER A 137 -3.49 14.28 -1.42
CA SER A 137 -3.62 13.63 -2.72
C SER A 137 -4.00 14.59 -3.83
N HIS A 138 -3.53 14.28 -5.03
CA HIS A 138 -3.89 14.94 -6.27
C HIS A 138 -4.56 13.93 -7.19
N GLN A 139 -5.69 14.31 -7.78
CA GLN A 139 -6.44 13.49 -8.71
C GLN A 139 -6.63 14.27 -10.00
N SER A 140 -6.33 13.66 -11.16
CA SER A 140 -6.66 14.27 -12.43
C SER A 140 -8.17 14.23 -12.67
N ALA A 141 -8.70 15.13 -13.52
CA ALA A 141 -10.11 15.10 -13.90
C ALA A 141 -10.56 13.78 -14.56
N ALA A 142 -9.61 13.02 -15.13
CA ALA A 142 -9.84 11.72 -15.73
C ALA A 142 -9.80 10.56 -14.73
N SER A 143 -9.52 10.82 -13.45
CA SER A 143 -9.41 9.77 -12.44
C SER A 143 -10.75 9.05 -12.24
N PRO A 144 -10.81 7.71 -12.41
CA PRO A 144 -12.00 6.93 -12.10
C PRO A 144 -12.26 6.87 -10.59
N TRP A 145 -11.26 7.25 -9.78
CA TRP A 145 -11.32 7.33 -8.33
C TRP A 145 -11.80 8.69 -7.83
N HIS A 146 -12.13 9.63 -8.72
CA HIS A 146 -12.86 10.83 -8.35
C HIS A 146 -14.19 10.34 -7.77
N PRO A 147 -14.44 10.46 -6.44
CA PRO A 147 -15.80 10.26 -5.97
C PRO A 147 -16.57 11.33 -6.69
N ARG A 148 -17.45 10.92 -7.62
CA ARG A 148 -18.39 11.88 -8.20
C ARG A 148 -18.91 12.67 -7.00
N ARG A 149 -19.02 13.98 -7.12
CA ARG A 149 -19.69 14.86 -6.13
C ARG A 149 -21.15 14.44 -5.85
N SER A 150 -21.53 13.23 -6.22
CA SER A 150 -22.79 12.57 -5.96
C SER A 150 -23.01 12.50 -4.46
N ASP A 151 -24.12 13.09 -4.07
CA ASP A 151 -24.92 12.97 -2.84
C ASP A 151 -24.42 13.55 -1.51
N ARG A 152 -23.12 13.62 -1.21
CA ARG A 152 -22.67 14.14 0.10
C ARG A 152 -22.66 15.67 0.14
N GLN A 153 -23.60 16.26 0.90
CA GLN A 153 -23.60 17.69 1.22
C GLN A 153 -22.40 18.04 2.13
N GLY A 154 -21.29 18.48 1.52
CA GLY A 154 -20.12 19.01 2.23
C GLY A 154 -20.32 20.47 2.67
N LYS A 155 -19.61 20.88 3.71
CA LYS A 155 -19.53 22.29 4.12
C LYS A 155 -18.67 23.06 3.11
N LYS A 156 -19.17 24.17 2.59
CA LYS A 156 -18.39 25.06 1.72
C LYS A 156 -17.20 25.65 2.47
N VAL A 157 -16.04 25.62 1.83
CA VAL A 157 -14.80 26.21 2.33
C VAL A 157 -14.08 26.91 1.18
N THR A 158 -13.13 27.78 1.51
CA THR A 158 -12.26 28.42 0.51
C THR A 158 -10.81 28.12 0.88
N VAL A 159 -10.02 27.66 -0.08
CA VAL A 159 -8.58 27.38 0.07
C VAL A 159 -7.84 28.21 -0.96
N ASN A 160 -7.00 29.15 -0.52
CA ASN A 160 -6.22 30.02 -1.40
C ASN A 160 -7.05 30.69 -2.52
N GLY A 161 -8.30 31.06 -2.22
CA GLY A 161 -9.24 31.69 -3.16
C GLY A 161 -10.05 30.72 -4.03
N ALA A 162 -9.77 29.40 -3.98
CA ALA A 162 -10.55 28.38 -4.67
C ALA A 162 -11.67 27.84 -3.77
N ASP A 163 -12.88 27.71 -4.33
CA ASP A 163 -14.02 27.11 -3.63
C ASP A 163 -13.85 25.59 -3.53
N GLY A 164 -13.97 25.09 -2.30
CA GLY A 164 -13.85 23.68 -1.95
C GLY A 164 -15.01 23.18 -1.09
N LEU A 165 -14.97 21.90 -0.78
CA LEU A 165 -15.91 21.23 0.11
C LEU A 165 -15.13 20.51 1.21
N ALA A 166 -15.68 20.55 2.42
CA ALA A 166 -15.18 19.80 3.55
C ALA A 166 -16.25 18.86 4.09
N TRP A 167 -15.84 17.65 4.44
CA TRP A 167 -16.65 16.65 5.12
C TRP A 167 -16.00 16.29 6.44
N SER A 168 -16.82 15.93 7.42
CA SER A 168 -16.33 15.47 8.72
C SER A 168 -17.22 14.34 9.20
N ASP A 169 -16.60 13.25 9.64
CA ASP A 169 -17.28 12.07 10.19
C ASP A 169 -16.48 11.57 11.40
N GLY A 170 -16.99 11.84 12.61
CA GLY A 170 -16.24 11.57 13.84
C GLY A 170 -14.90 12.28 13.89
N ASP A 171 -13.82 11.50 13.90
CA ASP A 171 -12.43 11.97 13.92
C ASP A 171 -11.81 12.10 12.52
N ASP A 172 -12.60 11.84 11.47
CA ASP A 172 -12.19 11.95 10.07
C ASP A 172 -12.61 13.29 9.49
N VAL A 173 -11.69 13.92 8.77
CA VAL A 173 -11.95 15.15 8.03
C VAL A 173 -11.38 15.03 6.64
N GLU A 174 -12.19 15.33 5.64
CA GLU A 174 -11.74 15.46 4.26
C GLU A 174 -12.01 16.88 3.75
N LEU A 175 -11.07 17.44 3.01
CA LEU A 175 -11.19 18.74 2.37
C LEU A 175 -10.71 18.61 0.93
N GLU A 176 -11.57 18.92 -0.03
CA GLU A 176 -11.27 18.86 -1.47
C GLU A 176 -11.50 20.20 -2.15
N TRP A 177 -10.61 20.56 -3.08
CA TRP A 177 -10.71 21.77 -3.89
C TRP A 177 -10.07 21.58 -5.28
N PRO A 178 -10.46 22.40 -6.29
CA PRO A 178 -9.84 22.35 -7.61
C PRO A 178 -8.35 22.71 -7.57
N SER A 179 -7.55 22.00 -8.35
CA SER A 179 -6.15 22.32 -8.62
C SER A 179 -6.02 23.21 -9.85
N ALA A 180 -4.93 24.00 -9.93
CA ALA A 180 -4.65 24.85 -11.08
C ALA A 180 -4.45 24.07 -12.39
N ASP A 181 -4.04 22.80 -12.31
CA ASP A 181 -3.85 21.91 -13.46
C ASP A 181 -5.13 21.22 -13.94
N GLY A 182 -6.31 21.66 -13.46
CA GLY A 182 -7.61 21.12 -13.82
C GLY A 182 -7.98 19.82 -13.11
N GLY A 183 -7.13 19.32 -12.22
CA GLY A 183 -7.44 18.22 -11.30
C GLY A 183 -8.09 18.71 -10.00
N PHE A 184 -8.01 17.86 -8.98
CA PHE A 184 -8.48 18.15 -7.62
C PHE A 184 -7.39 17.80 -6.62
N LEU A 185 -7.26 18.63 -5.60
CA LEU A 185 -6.46 18.36 -4.42
C LEU A 185 -7.37 17.95 -3.27
N ARG A 186 -6.91 17.01 -2.47
CA ARG A 186 -7.60 16.58 -1.26
C ARG A 186 -6.63 16.45 -0.09
N VAL A 187 -7.05 16.97 1.06
CA VAL A 187 -6.47 16.67 2.37
C VAL A 187 -7.44 15.75 3.11
N SER A 188 -6.96 14.59 3.55
CA SER A 188 -7.70 13.69 4.44
C SER A 188 -6.96 13.56 5.76
N LEU A 189 -7.67 13.74 6.87
CA LEU A 189 -7.18 13.60 8.23
C LEU A 189 -7.92 12.45 8.91
N HIS A 190 -7.19 11.67 9.70
CA HIS A 190 -7.72 10.59 10.52
C HIS A 190 -7.16 10.75 11.93
N ALA A 191 -8.03 10.87 12.94
CA ALA A 191 -7.63 11.05 14.34
C ALA A 191 -6.69 12.25 14.58
N VAL A 192 -6.84 13.34 13.81
CA VAL A 192 -6.07 14.59 13.96
C VAL A 192 -6.98 15.70 14.49
N ARG A 193 -6.59 16.35 15.58
CA ARG A 193 -7.39 17.42 16.22
C ARG A 193 -6.61 18.74 16.33
N PRO A 194 -7.27 19.91 16.17
CA PRO A 194 -8.65 20.08 15.70
C PRO A 194 -8.76 19.83 14.18
N GLY A 195 -9.63 18.89 13.77
CA GLY A 195 -9.64 18.34 12.41
C GLY A 195 -9.81 19.38 11.30
N LEU A 196 -10.96 20.05 11.21
CA LEU A 196 -11.24 20.98 10.09
C LEU A 196 -10.28 22.17 10.01
N ALA A 197 -9.93 22.77 11.16
CA ALA A 197 -8.97 23.87 11.19
C ALA A 197 -7.57 23.42 10.73
N THR A 198 -7.16 22.21 11.12
CA THR A 198 -5.88 21.62 10.68
C THR A 198 -5.92 21.27 9.20
N ALA A 199 -7.00 20.67 8.70
CA ALA A 199 -7.15 20.29 7.29
C ALA A 199 -7.06 21.53 6.39
N ARG A 200 -7.74 22.61 6.78
CA ARG A 200 -7.69 23.89 6.07
C ARG A 200 -6.28 24.48 6.05
N ARG A 201 -5.59 24.50 7.20
CA ARG A 201 -4.23 25.04 7.28
C ARG A 201 -3.23 24.23 6.44
N ILE A 202 -3.38 22.91 6.42
CA ILE A 202 -2.58 22.03 5.54
C ILE A 202 -2.89 22.37 4.08
N ALA A 203 -4.18 22.42 3.71
CA ALA A 203 -4.63 22.73 2.36
C ALA A 203 -4.09 24.07 1.84
N GLU A 204 -4.14 25.11 2.67
CA GLU A 204 -3.60 26.45 2.36
C GLU A 204 -2.06 26.43 2.19
N SER A 205 -1.37 25.46 2.78
CA SER A 205 0.10 25.30 2.69
C SER A 205 0.57 24.40 1.53
N VAL A 206 -0.34 23.75 0.80
CA VAL A 206 0.02 22.86 -0.31
C VAL A 206 0.58 23.66 -1.47
N VAL A 207 1.75 23.23 -1.95
CA VAL A 207 2.44 23.79 -3.12
C VAL A 207 2.70 22.69 -4.14
N ALA A 208 2.97 23.08 -5.38
CA ALA A 208 3.42 22.17 -6.42
C ALA A 208 4.82 21.61 -6.10
N ASP A 209 5.06 20.38 -6.49
CA ASP A 209 6.31 19.63 -6.32
C ASP A 209 6.66 18.97 -7.65
N ASP A 210 7.80 19.32 -8.23
CA ASP A 210 8.30 18.77 -9.49
C ASP A 210 9.54 17.90 -9.31
N VAL A 211 10.05 17.78 -8.08
CA VAL A 211 11.30 17.07 -7.77
C VAL A 211 11.06 15.73 -7.06
N THR A 212 9.94 15.57 -6.35
CA THR A 212 9.66 14.34 -5.62
C THR A 212 9.25 13.21 -6.55
N ILE A 213 10.09 12.19 -6.62
CA ILE A 213 9.83 10.96 -7.38
C ILE A 213 9.53 9.79 -6.43
N MET A 214 8.48 9.03 -6.72
CA MET A 214 8.23 7.70 -6.17
C MET A 214 8.78 6.65 -7.13
N GLU A 215 9.76 5.87 -6.68
CA GLU A 215 10.36 4.79 -7.46
C GLU A 215 9.58 3.49 -7.31
N CYS A 216 9.01 2.95 -8.39
CA CYS A 216 8.22 1.72 -8.37
C CYS A 216 9.08 0.49 -8.70
N ALA A 217 9.59 -0.22 -7.70
CA ALA A 217 10.41 -1.43 -7.87
C ALA A 217 9.62 -2.65 -8.41
N LEU A 218 8.30 -2.55 -8.54
CA LEU A 218 7.44 -3.61 -9.09
C LEU A 218 6.80 -3.19 -10.42
N ALA A 219 6.74 -4.14 -11.35
CA ALA A 219 5.89 -4.06 -12.54
C ALA A 219 5.37 -5.44 -12.93
N PHE A 220 4.18 -5.50 -13.53
CA PHE A 220 3.69 -6.73 -14.14
C PHE A 220 4.40 -6.98 -15.48
N GLY A 221 4.97 -8.17 -15.65
CA GLY A 221 5.40 -8.66 -16.96
C GLY A 221 4.32 -9.48 -17.68
N TRP A 222 3.32 -9.98 -16.94
CA TRP A 222 2.14 -10.64 -17.48
C TRP A 222 0.96 -10.49 -16.52
N LEU A 223 -0.23 -10.30 -17.08
CA LEU A 223 -1.51 -10.37 -16.38
C LEU A 223 -2.49 -11.24 -17.17
N PRO A 224 -3.38 -11.99 -16.49
CA PRO A 224 -4.56 -12.57 -17.11
C PRO A 224 -5.38 -11.50 -17.87
N PRO A 225 -5.98 -11.80 -19.05
CA PRO A 225 -6.74 -10.82 -19.82
C PRO A 225 -7.97 -10.22 -19.10
N ASP A 226 -8.47 -10.93 -18.09
CA ASP A 226 -9.58 -10.51 -17.23
C ASP A 226 -9.14 -9.60 -16.07
N LEU A 227 -7.84 -9.29 -15.98
CA LEU A 227 -7.21 -8.56 -14.91
C LEU A 227 -6.49 -7.32 -15.46
N VAL A 228 -6.89 -6.14 -14.99
CA VAL A 228 -6.29 -4.85 -15.38
C VAL A 228 -5.55 -4.27 -14.19
N GLY A 229 -4.30 -3.84 -14.42
CA GLY A 229 -3.48 -3.17 -13.42
C GLY A 229 -4.06 -1.80 -13.05
N SER A 230 -4.14 -1.50 -11.75
CA SER A 230 -4.84 -0.30 -11.28
C SER A 230 -4.02 0.64 -10.41
N ALA A 231 -3.09 0.17 -9.58
CA ALA A 231 -2.39 1.07 -8.66
C ALA A 231 -1.06 0.51 -8.18
N ILE A 232 -0.14 1.42 -7.84
CA ILE A 232 1.05 1.15 -7.03
C ILE A 232 0.98 1.96 -5.74
N LEU A 233 1.06 1.27 -4.61
CA LEU A 233 1.23 1.87 -3.29
C LEU A 233 2.64 1.57 -2.81
N ALA A 234 3.41 2.58 -2.41
CA ALA A 234 4.69 2.41 -1.72
C ALA A 234 4.53 2.88 -0.27
N ARG A 235 4.59 1.96 0.68
CA ARG A 235 4.38 2.28 2.09
C ARG A 235 5.54 1.80 2.94
N SER A 236 5.81 2.57 3.99
CA SER A 236 6.57 2.06 5.12
C SER A 236 5.72 1.05 5.88
N THR A 237 6.36 0.02 6.41
CA THR A 237 5.82 -0.65 7.60
C THR A 237 6.33 0.08 8.84
N THR A 238 5.63 -0.06 9.95
CA THR A 238 6.09 0.47 11.23
C THR A 238 7.11 -0.49 11.84
N ASP A 239 8.10 0.05 12.55
CA ASP A 239 8.90 -0.74 13.48
C ASP A 239 8.05 -1.19 14.68
N GLY A 240 8.63 -2.01 15.54
CA GLY A 240 7.99 -2.45 16.79
C GLY A 240 7.67 -1.31 17.77
N SER A 241 8.01 -0.05 17.46
CA SER A 241 7.64 1.16 18.21
C SER A 241 6.50 1.96 17.54
N GLY A 242 5.94 1.46 16.44
CA GLY A 242 4.88 2.14 15.70
C GLY A 242 5.38 3.27 14.79
N ARG A 243 6.71 3.42 14.63
CA ARG A 243 7.30 4.46 13.77
C ARG A 243 7.58 3.90 12.38
N PRO A 244 7.38 4.66 11.29
CA PRO A 244 7.80 4.25 9.96
C PRO A 244 9.28 3.83 9.94
N SER A 245 9.57 2.66 9.38
CA SER A 245 10.93 2.12 9.32
C SER A 245 11.44 2.02 7.89
N VAL A 246 12.58 2.66 7.64
CA VAL A 246 13.35 2.49 6.39
C VAL A 246 13.81 1.04 6.18
N SER A 247 13.97 0.26 7.25
CA SER A 247 14.43 -1.13 7.15
C SER A 247 13.32 -2.10 6.73
N ALA A 248 12.06 -1.66 6.80
CA ALA A 248 10.89 -2.48 6.57
C ALA A 248 9.87 -1.69 5.74
N TRP A 249 9.97 -1.83 4.43
CA TRP A 249 9.06 -1.20 3.47
C TRP A 249 8.38 -2.28 2.62
N ASN A 250 7.28 -1.92 2.00
CA ASN A 250 6.66 -2.72 0.95
C ASN A 250 6.02 -1.85 -0.14
N GLN A 251 5.99 -2.38 -1.35
CA GLN A 251 5.24 -1.86 -2.46
C GLN A 251 4.15 -2.83 -2.84
N GLU A 252 2.97 -2.32 -3.16
CA GLU A 252 1.79 -3.10 -3.49
C GLU A 252 1.35 -2.73 -4.91
N LEU A 253 1.24 -3.71 -5.79
CA LEU A 253 0.51 -3.60 -7.05
C LEU A 253 -0.91 -4.10 -6.83
N MET A 254 -1.90 -3.25 -7.08
CA MET A 254 -3.30 -3.63 -6.98
C MET A 254 -3.95 -3.69 -8.36
N LEU A 255 -4.79 -4.70 -8.57
CA LEU A 255 -5.63 -4.82 -9.76
C LEU A 255 -7.03 -4.24 -9.55
N THR A 256 -7.66 -3.81 -10.66
CA THR A 256 -9.02 -3.28 -10.65
C THR A 256 -10.00 -4.28 -10.00
N GLY A 257 -10.83 -3.78 -9.08
CA GLY A 257 -11.79 -4.59 -8.32
C GLY A 257 -11.20 -5.30 -7.10
N GLY A 258 -9.95 -5.02 -6.71
CA GLY A 258 -9.35 -5.51 -5.46
C GLY A 258 -9.17 -7.03 -5.41
N ARG A 259 -9.18 -7.70 -6.57
CA ARG A 259 -9.18 -9.16 -6.65
C ARG A 259 -7.80 -9.77 -6.42
N LEU A 260 -6.74 -9.02 -6.70
CA LEU A 260 -5.36 -9.45 -6.54
C LEU A 260 -4.51 -8.27 -6.07
N TRP A 261 -3.66 -8.53 -5.08
CA TRP A 261 -2.58 -7.65 -4.69
C TRP A 261 -1.24 -8.38 -4.74
N ILE A 262 -0.20 -7.69 -5.24
CA ILE A 262 1.17 -8.18 -5.23
C ILE A 262 2.00 -7.25 -4.37
N MET A 263 2.61 -7.77 -3.31
CA MET A 263 3.44 -7.02 -2.40
C MET A 263 4.90 -7.43 -2.56
N CYS A 264 5.83 -6.48 -2.57
CA CYS A 264 7.26 -6.74 -2.51
C CYS A 264 7.91 -5.83 -1.49
N GLY A 265 8.82 -6.35 -0.66
CA GLY A 265 9.39 -5.56 0.42
C GLY A 265 10.40 -6.31 1.28
N THR A 266 10.93 -5.62 2.28
CA THR A 266 11.90 -6.15 3.25
C THR A 266 11.29 -6.41 4.63
N ALA A 267 10.02 -6.04 4.84
CA ALA A 267 9.30 -6.32 6.09
C ALA A 267 9.03 -7.83 6.22
N THR A 268 9.85 -8.51 7.03
CA THR A 268 9.87 -9.99 7.11
C THR A 268 8.94 -10.56 8.17
N ASP A 269 8.62 -9.79 9.21
CA ASP A 269 7.92 -10.27 10.40
C ASP A 269 6.41 -10.44 10.21
N GLN A 270 5.83 -9.77 9.21
CA GLN A 270 4.42 -9.90 8.86
C GLN A 270 4.15 -11.05 7.89
N TRP A 271 5.17 -11.60 7.21
CA TRP A 271 4.98 -12.45 6.03
C TRP A 271 5.47 -13.89 6.20
N GLU A 272 5.92 -14.30 7.38
CA GLU A 272 6.14 -15.72 7.67
C GLU A 272 4.79 -16.44 7.70
N LEU A 273 4.40 -16.98 6.54
CA LEU A 273 3.27 -17.90 6.42
C LEU A 273 3.46 -19.06 7.40
N ASP A 274 2.34 -19.50 7.98
CA ASP A 274 2.30 -20.69 8.83
C ASP A 274 3.08 -21.83 8.15
N SER A 275 3.93 -22.49 8.93
CA SER A 275 4.62 -23.73 8.56
C SER A 275 3.72 -24.78 7.91
N ARG A 276 2.40 -24.73 8.18
CA ARG A 276 1.34 -25.58 7.59
C ARG A 276 1.02 -25.25 6.12
N GLY A 277 1.54 -24.17 5.58
CA GLY A 277 1.34 -23.80 4.19
C GLY A 277 1.91 -24.83 3.21
N ARG A 278 1.21 -25.04 2.09
CA ARG A 278 1.63 -25.96 1.01
C ARG A 278 2.87 -25.41 0.32
N ALA A 279 3.86 -26.26 0.04
CA ALA A 279 5.04 -25.87 -0.73
C ALA A 279 4.65 -25.49 -2.17
N ALA A 280 5.33 -24.47 -2.70
CA ALA A 280 5.22 -24.05 -4.09
C ALA A 280 6.60 -23.67 -4.64
N THR A 281 6.72 -23.55 -5.96
CA THR A 281 7.92 -23.04 -6.62
C THR A 281 7.51 -21.88 -7.50
N VAL A 282 8.25 -20.78 -7.42
CA VAL A 282 8.03 -19.56 -8.21
C VAL A 282 9.38 -19.07 -8.66
N ARG A 283 9.59 -18.92 -9.98
CA ARG A 283 10.89 -18.50 -10.54
C ARG A 283 12.06 -19.40 -10.10
N GLY A 284 11.80 -20.69 -9.93
CA GLY A 284 12.78 -21.66 -9.41
C GLY A 284 13.11 -21.50 -7.93
N LEU A 285 12.48 -20.55 -7.23
CA LEU A 285 12.67 -20.32 -5.79
C LEU A 285 11.58 -21.05 -4.99
N PRO A 286 11.93 -21.58 -3.79
CA PRO A 286 10.94 -22.16 -2.89
C PRO A 286 9.99 -21.08 -2.38
N GLY A 287 8.70 -21.35 -2.48
CA GLY A 287 7.62 -20.54 -1.96
C GLY A 287 6.66 -21.35 -1.09
N ARG A 288 5.71 -20.65 -0.47
CA ARG A 288 4.66 -21.24 0.34
C ARG A 288 3.31 -20.63 0.01
N VAL A 289 2.30 -21.47 0.02
CA VAL A 289 0.90 -21.08 -0.12
C VAL A 289 0.24 -21.22 1.25
N ASN A 290 -0.54 -20.23 1.67
CA ASN A 290 -1.33 -20.41 2.88
C ASN A 290 -2.37 -21.55 2.70
N PRO A 291 -2.93 -22.10 3.80
CA PRO A 291 -3.90 -23.20 3.71
C PRO A 291 -5.14 -22.88 2.88
N ASP A 292 -5.55 -21.61 2.86
CA ASP A 292 -6.71 -21.14 2.10
C ASP A 292 -6.47 -21.01 0.60
N GLY A 293 -5.20 -21.11 0.17
CA GLY A 293 -4.82 -21.08 -1.23
C GLY A 293 -4.87 -19.70 -1.87
N ASP A 294 -5.10 -18.66 -1.07
CA ASP A 294 -5.31 -17.29 -1.53
C ASP A 294 -4.09 -16.40 -1.32
N GLU A 295 -3.05 -16.86 -0.62
CA GLU A 295 -1.75 -16.18 -0.51
C GLU A 295 -0.60 -17.08 -0.96
N LEU A 296 0.31 -16.52 -1.76
CA LEU A 296 1.55 -17.16 -2.20
C LEU A 296 2.75 -16.27 -1.89
N TRP A 297 3.69 -16.79 -1.12
CA TRP A 297 4.88 -16.09 -0.67
C TRP A 297 6.15 -16.73 -1.20
N VAL A 298 7.14 -15.89 -1.51
CA VAL A 298 8.47 -16.30 -1.99
C VAL A 298 9.53 -15.38 -1.39
N ARG A 299 10.64 -15.94 -0.92
CA ARG A 299 11.83 -15.17 -0.52
C ARG A 299 12.76 -15.00 -1.71
N LEU A 300 13.18 -13.77 -1.97
CA LEU A 300 14.11 -13.44 -3.04
C LEU A 300 15.57 -13.51 -2.55
N PRO A 301 16.55 -13.76 -3.45
CA PRO A 301 17.96 -13.88 -3.06
C PRO A 301 18.56 -12.60 -2.48
N ASP A 302 18.02 -11.44 -2.85
CA ASP A 302 18.47 -10.12 -2.38
C ASP A 302 17.87 -9.72 -1.00
N GLY A 303 17.19 -10.65 -0.33
CA GLY A 303 16.58 -10.43 0.98
C GLY A 303 15.19 -9.80 0.92
N ARG A 304 14.70 -9.41 -0.26
CA ARG A 304 13.29 -9.04 -0.42
C ARG A 304 12.39 -10.27 -0.34
N HIS A 305 11.11 -10.02 -0.13
CA HIS A 305 10.05 -11.01 -0.19
C HIS A 305 9.03 -10.56 -1.24
N LEU A 306 8.39 -11.52 -1.89
CA LEU A 306 7.28 -11.31 -2.79
C LEU A 306 6.08 -12.08 -2.25
N LEU A 307 4.97 -11.39 -2.07
CA LEU A 307 3.69 -11.94 -1.65
C LEU A 307 2.66 -11.61 -2.72
N ALA A 308 1.91 -12.61 -3.16
CA ALA A 308 0.69 -12.40 -3.92
C ALA A 308 -0.48 -12.85 -3.08
N SER A 309 -1.54 -12.05 -3.01
CA SER A 309 -2.78 -12.45 -2.39
C SER A 309 -3.96 -12.13 -3.28
N THR A 310 -4.98 -12.95 -3.20
CA THR A 310 -6.23 -12.79 -3.93
C THR A 310 -7.39 -12.89 -2.96
N GLN A 311 -8.54 -12.33 -3.32
CA GLN A 311 -9.78 -12.77 -2.68
C GLN A 311 -9.96 -14.27 -2.91
N ARG A 312 -10.45 -14.99 -1.90
CA ARG A 312 -10.64 -16.44 -1.97
C ARG A 312 -11.43 -16.84 -3.22
N GLY A 313 -10.81 -17.64 -4.09
CA GLY A 313 -11.40 -18.13 -5.33
C GLY A 313 -11.47 -17.11 -6.48
N ALA A 314 -11.06 -15.84 -6.28
CA ALA A 314 -11.10 -14.84 -7.34
C ALA A 314 -10.04 -15.07 -8.42
N VAL A 315 -8.85 -15.55 -8.04
CA VAL A 315 -7.77 -15.92 -8.97
C VAL A 315 -7.34 -17.37 -8.71
N PRO A 316 -7.46 -18.28 -9.69
CA PRO A 316 -6.96 -19.64 -9.55
C PRO A 316 -5.47 -19.67 -9.21
N PHE A 317 -5.06 -20.58 -8.32
CA PHE A 317 -3.68 -20.68 -7.85
C PHE A 317 -2.64 -20.78 -8.97
N ALA A 318 -2.91 -21.54 -10.04
CA ALA A 318 -2.00 -21.64 -11.19
C ALA A 318 -1.78 -20.28 -11.89
N ARG A 319 -2.81 -19.41 -11.93
CA ARG A 319 -2.67 -18.05 -12.45
C ARG A 319 -1.87 -17.17 -11.49
N LEU A 320 -2.06 -17.32 -10.18
CA LEU A 320 -1.29 -16.61 -9.16
C LEU A 320 0.22 -16.88 -9.29
N VAL A 321 0.60 -18.15 -9.42
CA VAL A 321 1.98 -18.58 -9.68
C VAL A 321 2.50 -17.92 -10.95
N LYS A 322 1.74 -18.01 -12.05
CA LYS A 322 2.15 -17.43 -13.34
C LYS A 322 2.34 -15.91 -13.26
N VAL A 323 1.46 -15.18 -12.55
CA VAL A 323 1.65 -13.74 -12.30
C VAL A 323 2.97 -13.50 -11.58
N MET A 324 3.22 -14.19 -10.46
CA MET A 324 4.46 -14.02 -9.70
C MET A 324 5.73 -14.38 -10.48
N GLU A 325 5.66 -15.38 -11.36
CA GLU A 325 6.77 -15.75 -12.26
C GLU A 325 7.14 -14.62 -13.22
N HIS A 326 6.15 -13.82 -13.62
CA HIS A 326 6.31 -12.74 -14.57
C HIS A 326 6.38 -11.35 -13.91
N ILE A 327 6.40 -11.26 -12.58
CA ILE A 327 6.68 -9.99 -11.90
C ILE A 327 8.09 -9.53 -12.25
N ARG A 328 8.18 -8.31 -12.77
CA ARG A 328 9.43 -7.62 -13.03
C ARG A 328 9.82 -6.84 -11.77
N LEU A 329 11.03 -7.11 -11.31
CA LEU A 329 11.62 -6.45 -10.14
C LEU A 329 12.67 -5.46 -10.61
N GLY A 330 12.54 -4.21 -10.18
CA GLY A 330 13.59 -3.20 -10.28
C GLY A 330 14.62 -3.32 -9.14
N PRO A 331 15.61 -2.41 -9.10
CA PRO A 331 16.44 -2.17 -7.92
C PRO A 331 15.60 -1.83 -6.67
N LEU A 332 16.27 -1.78 -5.52
CA LEU A 332 15.66 -1.27 -4.30
C LEU A 332 15.26 0.20 -4.50
N PRO A 333 14.02 0.59 -4.19
CA PRO A 333 13.60 1.97 -4.33
C PRO A 333 14.26 2.83 -3.26
N ASN A 334 14.46 4.11 -3.56
CA ASN A 334 14.85 5.09 -2.57
C ASN A 334 13.73 5.28 -1.53
N VAL A 335 14.02 4.87 -0.30
CA VAL A 335 13.11 4.96 0.86
C VAL A 335 13.59 5.95 1.91
N ALA A 336 14.58 6.80 1.61
CA ALA A 336 15.14 7.77 2.56
C ALA A 336 14.13 8.85 3.01
N TRP A 337 13.02 9.00 2.29
CA TRP A 337 11.90 9.87 2.65
C TRP A 337 11.03 9.30 3.78
N ILE A 338 11.10 7.99 4.07
CA ILE A 338 10.36 7.42 5.18
C ILE A 338 10.89 7.99 6.48
N GLY A 339 10.02 8.62 7.25
CA GLY A 339 10.40 9.32 8.47
C GLY A 339 10.87 10.77 8.27
N SER A 340 10.89 11.28 7.03
CA SER A 340 11.17 12.71 6.77
C SER A 340 9.94 13.58 6.99
N ARG A 341 10.11 14.90 7.08
CA ARG A 341 9.01 15.87 7.14
C ARG A 341 8.57 16.28 5.74
#